data_AF-A0AAJ6LH45-F1
#
_entry.id   AF-A0AAJ6LH45-F1
#
_cell.length_a   1.000
_cell.length_b   1.000
_cell.length_c   1.000
_cell.angle_alpha   90.00
_cell.angle_beta   90.00
_cell.angle_gamma   90.00
#
_symmetry.space_group_name_H-M   'P 1'
#
loop_
_entity.id
_entity.type
_entity.pdbx_description
1 polymer ?
#
loop_
_entity_poly.entity_id
_entity_poly.type
_entity_poly.pdbx_seq_one_letter_code
_entity_poly.pdbx_strand_id
1 'polypeptide(L)' 'MKLSDAEKNNRLSEVFLKKSDREYYDLEITEDHQKLYDQYVSGDLNKQDFEEQLNKLIK' A
#
# COMPACT_ATOMS: atom_id res chain seq x y z
N MET A 1 4.52 -4.64 -17.41
CA MET A 1 5.90 -5.12 -17.18
C MET A 1 5.88 -5.83 -15.83
N LYS A 2 6.44 -7.03 -15.67
CA LYS A 2 6.51 -7.66 -14.35
C LYS A 2 7.52 -6.88 -13.50
N LEU A 3 7.16 -6.55 -12.26
CA LEU A 3 8.09 -5.93 -11.30
C LEU A 3 9.31 -6.83 -11.11
N SER A 4 10.48 -6.21 -10.92
CA SER A 4 11.63 -6.95 -10.41
C SER A 4 11.39 -7.38 -8.96
N ASP A 5 12.07 -8.45 -8.52
CA ASP A 5 11.97 -8.91 -7.13
C ASP A 5 12.39 -7.81 -6.13
N ALA A 6 13.39 -7.00 -6.49
CA ALA A 6 13.84 -5.86 -5.69
C ALA A 6 12.74 -4.81 -5.53
N GLU A 7 12.07 -4.43 -6.62
CA GLU A 7 10.94 -3.48 -6.56
C GLU A 7 9.77 -4.05 -5.77
N LYS A 8 9.42 -5.32 -5.98
CA LYS A 8 8.34 -5.97 -5.23
C LYS A 8 8.63 -6.00 -3.73
N ASN A 9 9.86 -6.31 -3.34
CA ASN A 9 10.28 -6.31 -1.94
C ASN A 9 10.25 -4.91 -1.33
N ASN A 10 10.68 -3.88 -2.06
CA ASN A 10 10.58 -2.49 -1.61
C ASN A 10 9.12 -2.11 -1.35
N ARG A 11 8.22 -2.42 -2.30
CA ARG A 11 6.79 -2.11 -2.16
C ARG A 11 6.13 -2.87 -1.00
N LEU A 12 6.50 -4.14 -0.81
CA LEU A 12 6.06 -4.93 0.36
C LEU A 12 6.51 -4.29 1.68
N SER A 13 7.75 -3.79 1.74
CA SER A 13 8.25 -3.09 2.91
C SER A 13 7.49 -1.78 3.17
N GLU A 14 7.18 -1.01 2.13
CA GLU A 14 6.38 0.22 2.26
C GLU A 14 4.97 -0.07 2.77
N VAL A 15 4.30 -1.08 2.21
CA VAL A 15 2.97 -1.52 2.66
C VAL A 15 3.00 -2.00 4.11
N PHE A 16 4.01 -2.78 4.49
CA PHE A 16 4.19 -3.23 5.87
C PHE A 16 4.24 -2.04 6.84
N LEU A 17 5.06 -1.03 6.54
CA LEU A 17 5.15 0.18 7.37
C LEU A 17 3.81 0.92 7.47
N LYS A 18 3.07 1.06 6.36
CA LYS A 18 1.74 1.71 6.38
C LYS A 18 0.71 0.94 7.22
N LYS A 19 0.75 -0.39 7.20
CA LYS A 19 -0.10 -1.23 8.06
C LYS A 19 0.27 -1.06 9.53
N SER A 20 1.56 -1.09 9.84
CA SER A 20 2.07 -0.89 11.19
C SER A 20 1.74 0.50 11.74
N ASP A 21 1.84 1.56 10.93
CA ASP A 21 1.42 2.92 11.34
C ASP A 21 -0.05 2.93 11.76
N ARG A 22 -0.93 2.28 10.97
CA ARG A 22 -2.36 2.23 11.27
C ARG A 22 -2.67 1.40 12.51
N GLU A 23 -2.02 0.25 12.66
CA GLU A 23 -2.12 -0.58 13.87
C GLU A 23 -1.66 0.19 15.11
N TYR A 24 -0.56 0.93 15.02
CA TYR A 24 -0.05 1.76 16.12
C TYR A 24 -1.03 2.84 16.57
N TYR A 25 -1.79 3.43 15.63
CA TYR A 25 -2.82 4.43 15.92
C TYR A 25 -4.23 3.83 16.13
N ASP A 26 -4.36 2.52 16.25
CA ASP A 26 -5.64 1.79 16.38
C ASP A 26 -6.64 2.14 15.27
N LEU A 27 -6.12 2.36 14.05
CA LEU A 27 -6.90 2.67 12.86
C LEU A 27 -7.26 1.39 12.10
N GLU A 28 -8.55 1.22 11.80
CA GLU A 28 -9.06 0.06 11.07
C GLU A 28 -8.47 -0.05 9.65
N ILE A 29 -7.93 -1.22 9.32
CA ILE A 29 -7.54 -1.59 7.95
C ILE A 29 -8.74 -2.22 7.24
N THR A 30 -9.47 -1.40 6.48
CA THR A 30 -10.65 -1.84 5.71
C THR A 30 -10.26 -2.66 4.48
N GLU A 31 -11.25 -3.29 3.83
CA GLU A 31 -11.07 -4.02 2.56
C GLU A 31 -10.50 -3.13 1.45
N ASP A 32 -10.90 -1.85 1.39
CA ASP A 32 -10.37 -0.89 0.40
C ASP A 32 -8.86 -0.64 0.59
N HIS A 33 -8.40 -0.63 1.84
CA HIS A 33 -6.97 -0.52 2.13
C HIS A 33 -6.21 -1.75 1.63
N GLN A 34 -6.71 -2.96 1.92
CA GLN A 34 -6.06 -4.19 1.47
C GLN A 34 -6.00 -4.27 -0.04
N LYS A 35 -7.11 -3.96 -0.73
CA LYS A 35 -7.15 -3.93 -2.19
C LYS A 35 -6.16 -2.93 -2.77
N LEU A 36 -6.04 -1.74 -2.19
CA LEU A 36 -5.09 -0.72 -2.63
C LEU A 36 -3.64 -1.18 -2.42
N TYR A 37 -3.33 -1.81 -1.28
CA TYR A 37 -2.00 -2.38 -1.01
C TYR A 37 -1.64 -3.49 -2.01
N ASP A 38 -2.59 -4.38 -2.31
CA ASP A 38 -2.37 -5.49 -3.24
C ASP A 38 -2.11 -4.98 -4.66
N GLN A 39 -2.87 -3.98 -5.13
CA GLN A 39 -2.65 -3.32 -6.43
C GLN A 39 -1.29 -2.63 -6.53
N TYR A 40 -0.83 -2.03 -5.42
CA TYR A 40 0.50 -1.44 -5.39
C TYR A 40 1.60 -2.50 -5.44
N VAL A 41 1.49 -3.56 -4.65
CA VAL A 41 2.48 -4.66 -4.61
C VAL A 41 2.51 -5.46 -5.91
N SER A 42 1.37 -5.63 -6.59
CA SER A 42 1.30 -6.33 -7.88
C SER A 42 1.98 -5.58 -9.03
N GLY A 43 2.12 -4.26 -8.90
CA GLY A 43 2.62 -3.40 -9.97
C GLY A 43 1.53 -2.77 -10.82
N ASP A 44 0.26 -3.06 -10.54
CA ASP A 44 -0.88 -2.47 -11.26
C ASP A 44 -1.04 -0.97 -10.95
N LEU A 45 -0.54 -0.54 -9.80
CA LEU A 45 -0.53 0.85 -9.36
C LEU A 45 0.91 1.37 -9.21
N ASN A 46 1.17 2.60 -9.66
CA ASN A 46 2.43 3.28 -9.38
C ASN A 46 2.40 3.95 -8.00
N LYS A 47 3.56 4.44 -7.54
CA LYS A 47 3.69 5.04 -6.21
C LYS A 47 2.84 6.31 -6.02
N GLN A 48 2.82 7.18 -7.03
CA GLN A 48 2.07 8.44 -6.95
C GLN A 48 0.57 8.17 -6.80
N ASP A 49 0.01 7.32 -7.66
CA ASP A 49 -1.41 6.98 -7.61
C ASP A 49 -1.77 6.22 -6.33
N PHE A 50 -0.86 5.38 -5.81
CA PHE A 50 -1.01 4.70 -4.53
C PHE A 50 -1.13 5.69 -3.36
N GLU A 51 -0.22 6.65 -3.26
CA GLU A 51 -0.24 7.64 -2.18
C GLU A 51 -1.47 8.57 -2.28
N GLU A 52 -1.85 8.98 -3.49
CA GLU A 52 -3.06 9.78 -3.71
C GLU A 52 -4.34 9.05 -3.30
N GLN A 53 -4.48 7.76 -3.65
CA GLN A 53 -5.63 6.97 -3.27
C GLN A 53 -5.64 6.67 -1.77
N LEU A 54 -4.49 6.37 -1.18
CA LEU A 54 -4.38 6.11 0.25
C LEU A 54 -4.80 7.35 1.07
N ASN A 55 -4.36 8.55 0.66
CA ASN A 55 -4.77 9.80 1.31
C ASN A 55 -6.28 10.05 1.24
N LYS A 56 -6.98 9.56 0.21
CA LYS A 56 -8.45 9.66 0.11
C LYS A 56 -9.15 8.74 1.11
N LEU A 57 -8.52 7.63 1.48
CA LEU A 57 -9.04 6.66 2.46
C LEU A 57 -8.73 7.04 3.92
N ILE A 58 -7.84 8.01 4.16
CA ILE A 58 -7.46 8.50 5.51
C ILE A 58 -8.37 9.67 5.97
N LYS A 59 -9.37 10.07 5.19
CA LYS A 59 -10.38 11.06 5.61
C LYS A 59 -11.27 10.54 6.72
#